data_AF-A0A7C6ZW48-F1
#
_entry.id   AF-A0A7C6ZW48-F1
#
_cell.length_a   1.000
_cell.length_b   1.000
_cell.length_c   1.000
_cell.angle_alpha   90.00
_cell.angle_beta   90.00
_cell.angle_gamma   90.00
#
_symmetry.space_group_name_H-M   'P 1'
#
loop_
_entity.id
_entity.type
_entity.pdbx_description
1 polymer ?
#
loop_
_entity_poly.entity_id
_entity_poly.type
_entity_poly.pdbx_seq_one_letter_code
_entity_poly.pdbx_strand_id
1 'polypeptide(L)' 'MLKQSGYGIVIVIGVVLAVLTVLEYLMAINHVGAALLMLVAALKAILVIYFFMHVSRLWTAEGEH' A
#
# COMPACT_ATOMS: atom_id res chain seq x y z
N MET A 1 -19.14 -12.11 -16.70
CA MET A 1 -18.37 -10.85 -16.58
C MET A 1 -18.57 -10.30 -15.16
N LEU A 2 -17.67 -10.62 -14.23
CA LEU A 2 -17.70 -10.01 -12.90
C LEU A 2 -16.99 -8.66 -12.98
N LYS A 3 -17.77 -7.59 -13.16
CA LYS A 3 -17.28 -6.21 -13.07
C LYS A 3 -17.01 -5.94 -11.59
N GLN A 4 -15.79 -6.26 -11.13
CA GLN A 4 -15.36 -5.87 -9.78
C GLN A 4 -15.35 -4.34 -9.73
N SER A 5 -16.33 -3.80 -9.01
CA SER A 5 -16.38 -2.39 -8.63
C SER A 5 -15.08 -2.04 -7.92
N GLY A 6 -14.37 -0.99 -8.36
CA GLY A 6 -13.00 -0.65 -7.91
C GLY A 6 -12.82 -0.52 -6.38
N TYR A 7 -13.91 -0.40 -5.63
CA TYR A 7 -13.91 -0.41 -4.17
C TYR A 7 -13.39 -1.72 -3.54
N GLY A 8 -13.62 -2.87 -4.17
CA GLY A 8 -13.19 -4.16 -3.61
C GLY A 8 -11.66 -4.26 -3.48
N ILE A 9 -10.94 -3.73 -4.48
CA ILE A 9 -9.48 -3.75 -4.51
C ILE A 9 -8.89 -2.83 -3.42
N VAL A 10 -9.52 -1.66 -3.21
CA VAL A 10 -9.10 -0.70 -2.18
C VAL A 10 -9.25 -1.30 -0.79
N ILE A 11 -10.35 -2.00 -0.52
CA ILE A 11 -10.58 -2.66 0.77
C ILE A 11 -9.54 -3.77 1.00
N VAL A 12 -9.30 -4.63 0.01
CA VAL A 12 -8.30 -5.70 0.14
C VAL A 12 -6.92 -5.15 0.45
N ILE A 13 -6.50 -4.09 -0.26
CA ILE A 13 -5.19 -3.50 -0.08
C ILE A 13 -5.12 -2.75 1.26
N GLY A 14 -6.20 -2.07 1.66
CA GLY A 14 -6.31 -1.47 3.00
C GLY A 14 -6.11 -2.50 4.11
N VAL A 15 -6.68 -3.70 3.97
CA VAL A 15 -6.48 -4.80 4.92
C VAL A 15 -5.02 -5.29 4.91
N VAL A 16 -4.39 -5.42 3.74
CA VAL A 16 -2.96 -5.79 3.65
C VAL A 16 -2.07 -4.76 4.35
N LEU A 17 -2.32 -3.46 4.16
CA LEU A 17 -1.60 -2.38 4.83
C LEU A 17 -1.80 -2.41 6.35
N ALA A 18 -3.01 -2.74 6.82
CA ALA A 18 -3.29 -2.90 8.24
C ALA A 18 -2.49 -4.07 8.83
N VAL A 19 -2.44 -5.22 8.16
CA VAL A 19 -1.65 -6.38 8.59
C VAL A 19 -0.15 -6.05 8.65
N LEU A 20 0.38 -5.38 7.63
CA LEU A 20 1.79 -4.92 7.63
C LEU A 20 2.10 -4.00 8.81
N THR A 21 1.15 -3.14 9.20
CA THR A 21 1.32 -2.24 10.34
C THR A 21 1.31 -2.98 11.67
N VAL A 22 0.49 -4.02 11.82
CA VAL A 22 0.52 -4.90 13.00
C VAL A 22 1.85 -5.64 13.10
N LEU A 23 2.38 -6.13 11.98
CA LEU A 23 3.69 -6.78 11.95
C LEU A 23 4.82 -5.81 12.36
N GLU A 24 4.83 -4.57 11.86
CA GLU A 24 5.78 -3.55 12.31
C GLU A 24 5.70 -3.32 13.82
N TYR A 25 4.49 -3.23 14.38
CA TYR A 25 4.29 -3.04 15.81
C TYR A 25 4.89 -4.19 16.63
N LEU A 26 4.67 -5.44 16.20
CA LEU A 26 5.26 -6.61 16.84
C LEU A 26 6.80 -6.63 16.70
N MET A 27 7.33 -6.28 15.52
CA MET A 27 8.76 -6.19 15.28
C MET A 27 9.41 -5.12 16.16
N ALA A 28 8.76 -3.96 16.33
CA ALA A 28 9.23 -2.89 17.18
C ALA A 28 9.26 -3.29 18.66
N ILE A 29 8.24 -4.01 19.14
CA ILE A 29 8.21 -4.56 20.51
C ILE A 29 9.37 -5.54 20.74
N ASN A 30 9.67 -6.38 19.75
CA ASN A 30 10.77 -7.35 19.83
C ASN A 30 12.15 -6.73 19.58
N HIS A 31 12.28 -5.39 19.58
CA HIS A 31 13.52 -4.65 19.30
C HIS A 31 14.22 -5.11 18.00
N VAL A 32 13.42 -5.43 16.98
CA VAL A 32 13.96 -5.71 15.64
C VAL A 32 14.65 -4.45 15.12
N GLY A 33 15.83 -4.62 14.51
CA GLY A 33 16.68 -3.51 14.10
C GLY A 33 15.96 -2.48 13.22
N ALA A 34 16.26 -1.20 13.45
CA ALA A 34 15.63 -0.06 12.77
C ALA A 34 15.67 -0.17 11.23
N ALA A 35 16.69 -0.82 10.68
CA ALA A 35 16.81 -1.05 9.24
C ALA A 35 15.67 -1.93 8.69
N LEU A 36 15.25 -2.97 9.41
CA LEU A 36 14.14 -3.85 9.00
C LEU A 36 12.80 -3.13 9.08
N LEU A 37 12.58 -2.33 10.14
CA LEU A 37 11.38 -1.50 10.26
C LEU A 37 11.29 -0.48 9.12
N MET A 38 12.39 0.19 8.79
CA MET A 38 12.46 1.11 7.65
C MET A 38 12.16 0.42 6.31
N LEU A 39 12.61 -0.82 6.13
CA LEU A 39 12.32 -1.61 4.93
C LEU A 39 10.83 -1.93 4.80
N VAL A 40 10.18 -2.33 5.90
CA VAL A 40 8.74 -2.61 5.93
C VAL A 40 7.93 -1.31 5.73
N ALA A 41 8.34 -0.22 6.35
CA ALA A 41 7.73 1.10 6.15
C ALA A 41 7.84 1.56 4.69
N ALA A 42 8.99 1.32 4.03
CA ALA A 42 9.18 1.64 2.61
C ALA A 42 8.27 0.80 1.70
N LEU A 43 8.13 -0.50 1.96
CA LEU A 43 7.19 -1.36 1.22
C LEU A 43 5.75 -0.86 1.33
N LYS A 44 5.34 -0.46 2.54
CA LYS A 44 4.01 0.11 2.78
C LYS A 44 3.81 1.41 1.98
N ALA A 45 4.81 2.30 1.97
CA ALA A 45 4.75 3.56 1.23
C ALA A 45 4.57 3.32 -0.28
N ILE A 46 5.30 2.35 -0.85
CA ILE A 46 5.15 1.99 -2.28
C ILE A 46 3.74 1.50 -2.58
N LEU A 47 3.18 0.62 -1.74
CA LEU A 47 1.81 0.11 -1.91
C LEU A 47 0.78 1.24 -1.84
N VAL A 48 0.91 2.18 -0.89
CA VAL A 48 0.03 3.34 -0.78
C VAL A 48 0.12 4.23 -2.01
N ILE A 49 1.33 4.53 -2.48
CA ILE A 49 1.55 5.39 -3.64
C ILE A 49 0.94 4.78 -4.91
N TYR A 50 1.15 3.47 -5.11
CA TYR A 50 0.69 2.78 -6.31
C TYR A 50 -0.83 2.63 -6.34
N PHE A 51 -1.44 2.23 -5.23
CA PHE A 51 -2.87 1.86 -5.20
C PHE A 51 -3.81 2.96 -4.70
N PHE A 52 -3.39 3.78 -3.74
CA PHE A 52 -4.24 4.83 -3.18
C PHE A 52 -3.98 6.18 -3.83
N MET A 53 -2.72 6.56 -4.04
CA MET A 53 -2.39 7.85 -4.67
C MET A 53 -2.53 7.82 -6.20
N HIS A 54 -2.79 6.66 -6.81
CA HIS A 54 -2.97 6.51 -8.26
C HIS A 54 -1.93 7.30 -9.07
N VAL A 55 -0.64 7.24 -8.70
CA VAL A 55 0.42 7.97 -9.43
C VAL A 55 0.45 7.56 -10.91
N SER A 56 0.04 6.33 -11.24
CA SER A 56 -0.19 5.91 -12.63
C SER A 56 -1.23 6.76 -13.37
N ARG A 57 -2.27 7.28 -12.70
CA ARG A 57 -3.24 8.22 -13.30
C ARG A 57 -2.67 9.61 -13.52
N LEU A 58 -1.70 10.05 -12.71
CA LEU A 58 -1.02 11.34 -12.94
C LEU A 58 -0.09 11.28 -14.17
N TRP A 59 0.33 10.07 -14.57
CA TRP A 59 1.15 9.85 -15.75
C TRP A 59 0.36 9.44 -16.99
N THR A 60 -0.90 9.03 -16.82
CA THR A 60 -1.92 9.13 -17.87
C THR A 60 -2.39 10.57 -17.94
N ALA A 61 -1.53 11.45 -18.50
CA ALA A 61 -2.02 12.71 -19.03
C ALA A 61 -3.19 12.37 -19.95
N GLU A 62 -4.32 13.00 -19.68
CA GLU A 62 -5.55 13.00 -20.45
C GLU A 62 -5.23 13.45 -21.90
N GLY A 63 -4.70 12.51 -22.68
CA GLY A 63 -4.52 12.62 -24.11
C GLY A 63 -5.55 11.73 -24.74
N GLU A 64 -6.80 12.19 -24.76
CA GLU A 64 -7.76 11.97 -25.85
C GLU A 64 -9.12 12.60 -25.48
N HIS A 65 -9.21 13.93 -25.69
CA HIS A 65 -10.13 14.64 -26.62
C HIS A 65 -10.32 16.09 -26.18
#